data_AF-A0A7C4FXA9-F1
#
_entry.id   AF-A0A7C4FXA9-F1
#
_cell.length_a   1.000
_cell.length_b   1.000
_cell.length_c   1.000
_cell.angle_alpha   90.00
_cell.angle_beta   90.00
_cell.angle_gamma   90.00
#
_symmetry.space_group_name_H-M   'P 1'
#
loop_
_entity.id
_entity.type
_entity.pdbx_description
1 polymer ?
#
loop_
_entity_poly.entity_id
_entity_poly.type
_entity_poly.pdbx_seq_one_letter_code
_entity_poly.pdbx_strand_id
1 'polypeptide(L)'
;MQARILVIISFIIMLSFSSMVIAMPQINASVTTEFGIYSPYIVNVTPNVTPYTIKPDLSNISNSNKFNLTAKEKELLAKNGFVAS
;
A
#
# COMPACT_ATOMS: atom_id res chain seq x y z
N MET A 1 -6.24 13.19 35.85
CA MET A 1 -7.15 12.22 35.18
C MET A 1 -7.00 12.23 33.66
N GLN A 2 -6.92 13.40 33.02
CA GLN A 2 -6.88 13.54 31.56
C GLN A 2 -5.62 12.95 30.87
N ALA A 3 -4.44 13.07 31.47
CA ALA A 3 -3.20 12.52 30.89
C ALA A 3 -3.21 10.98 30.77
N ARG A 4 -3.85 10.28 31.71
CA ARG A 4 -3.97 8.81 31.68
C ARG A 4 -4.90 8.33 30.56
N ILE A 5 -5.97 9.07 30.31
CA ILE A 5 -6.94 8.80 29.23
C ILE A 5 -6.28 9.01 27.86
N LEU A 6 -5.46 10.06 27.72
CA LEU A 6 -4.76 10.38 26.48
C LEU A 6 -3.72 9.31 26.10
N VAL A 7 -3.02 8.74 27.08
CA VAL A 7 -2.07 7.63 26.88
C VAL A 7 -2.79 6.34 26.44
N ILE A 8 -3.94 6.04 27.02
CA ILE A 8 -4.75 4.86 26.66
C ILE A 8 -5.28 4.99 25.22
N ILE A 9 -5.77 6.17 24.83
CA ILE A 9 -6.24 6.44 23.47
C ILE A 9 -5.08 6.32 22.47
N SER A 10 -3.90 6.84 22.79
CA SER A 10 -2.71 6.71 21.96
C SER A 10 -2.28 5.24 21.76
N PHE A 11 -2.44 4.40 22.78
CA PHE A 11 -2.10 2.97 22.70
C PHE A 11 -3.09 2.20 21.81
N ILE A 12 -4.39 2.52 21.89
CA ILE A 12 -5.44 1.92 21.05
C ILE A 12 -5.26 2.28 19.57
N ILE A 13 -4.85 3.51 19.27
CA ILE A 13 -4.59 3.96 17.89
C ILE A 13 -3.39 3.20 17.29
N MET A 14 -2.32 2.96 18.06
CA MET A 14 -1.15 2.20 17.59
C MET A 14 -1.47 0.72 17.29
N LEU A 15 -2.36 0.08 18.04
CA LEU A 15 -2.80 -1.30 17.78
C LEU A 15 -3.59 -1.47 16.48
N SER A 16 -4.21 -0.39 15.99
CA SER A 16 -5.17 -0.44 14.87
C SER A 16 -4.52 -0.47 13.47
N PHE A 17 -3.20 -0.28 13.36
CA PHE A 17 -2.48 -0.27 12.07
C PHE A 17 -1.93 -1.64 11.63
N SER A 18 -2.11 -2.69 12.42
CA SER A 18 -1.39 -3.97 12.23
C SER A 18 -2.02 -4.93 11.20
N SER A 19 -3.20 -4.63 10.64
CA SER A 19 -4.04 -5.63 9.97
C SER A 19 -4.02 -5.64 8.44
N MET A 20 -3.24 -4.76 7.77
CA MET A 20 -3.23 -4.70 6.29
C MET A 20 -2.35 -5.76 5.58
N VAL A 21 -1.61 -6.61 6.30
CA VAL A 21 -0.65 -7.56 5.68
C VAL A 21 -1.29 -8.91 5.28
N ILE A 22 -2.55 -9.19 5.62
CA ILE A 22 -3.13 -10.56 5.51
C ILE A 22 -3.84 -10.83 4.16
N ALA A 23 -3.86 -9.90 3.20
CA ALA A 23 -4.69 -10.03 2.00
C ALA A 23 -4.15 -10.96 0.89
N MET A 24 -2.95 -11.53 1.01
CA MET A 24 -2.36 -12.40 -0.03
C MET A 24 -2.20 -13.84 0.48
N PRO A 25 -2.81 -14.86 -0.16
CA PRO A 25 -2.62 -16.25 0.23
C PRO A 25 -1.12 -16.60 0.17
N GLN A 26 -0.55 -16.93 1.32
CA GLN A 26 0.86 -17.27 1.45
C GLN A 26 1.03 -18.76 1.12
N ILE A 27 1.65 -19.07 -0.02
CA ILE A 27 2.08 -20.44 -0.35
C ILE A 27 3.34 -20.71 0.46
N ASN A 28 3.21 -21.41 1.58
CA ASN A 28 4.31 -21.63 2.54
C ASN A 28 5.02 -22.98 2.38
N ALA A 29 4.51 -23.84 1.50
CA ALA A 29 5.03 -25.17 1.27
C ALA A 29 4.92 -25.54 -0.21
N SER A 30 5.75 -26.49 -0.63
CA SER A 30 5.68 -27.01 -2.00
C SER A 30 4.36 -27.76 -2.21
N VAL A 31 3.79 -27.62 -3.41
CA VAL A 31 2.57 -28.32 -3.84
C VAL A 31 2.88 -29.15 -5.08
N THR A 32 2.52 -30.43 -5.04
CA THR A 32 2.63 -31.33 -6.20
C THR A 32 1.31 -31.34 -6.95
N THR A 33 1.37 -31.18 -8.28
CA THR A 33 0.24 -31.33 -9.21
C THR A 33 0.63 -32.25 -10.36
N GLU A 34 -0.31 -32.52 -11.27
CA GLU A 34 -0.06 -33.24 -12.53
C GLU A 34 0.97 -32.54 -13.45
N PHE A 35 1.24 -31.25 -13.21
CA PHE A 35 2.22 -30.46 -13.96
C PHE A 35 3.59 -30.37 -13.28
N GLY A 36 3.76 -30.93 -12.07
CA GLY A 36 5.03 -30.96 -11.34
C GLY A 36 4.95 -30.40 -9.92
N ILE A 37 6.11 -30.04 -9.37
CA ILE A 37 6.24 -29.51 -8.00
C ILE A 37 6.40 -28.00 -8.05
N TYR A 38 5.43 -27.26 -7.51
CA TYR A 38 5.51 -25.83 -7.29
C TYR A 38 6.15 -25.59 -5.93
N SER A 39 7.38 -25.10 -5.89
CA SER A 39 8.04 -24.71 -4.64
C SER A 39 7.94 -23.22 -4.43
N PRO A 40 7.54 -22.76 -3.23
CA PRO A 40 7.46 -21.33 -2.94
C PRO A 40 8.85 -20.71 -3.01
N TYR A 41 8.92 -19.56 -3.67
CA TYR A 41 10.14 -18.75 -3.75
C TYR A 41 9.84 -17.39 -3.13
N ILE A 42 10.53 -17.09 -2.03
CA ILE A 42 10.41 -15.80 -1.37
C ILE A 42 11.14 -14.77 -2.23
N VAL A 43 10.37 -13.90 -2.87
CA VAL A 43 10.94 -12.75 -3.59
C VAL A 43 11.12 -11.62 -2.57
N ASN A 44 12.38 -11.33 -2.22
CA ASN A 44 12.70 -10.14 -1.44
C ASN A 44 12.81 -8.95 -2.39
N VAL A 45 11.72 -8.20 -2.58
CA VAL A 45 11.71 -7.01 -3.43
C VAL A 45 12.17 -5.81 -2.60
N THR A 46 13.27 -5.18 -3.00
CA THR A 46 13.64 -3.84 -2.52
C THR A 46 13.46 -2.87 -3.69
N PRO A 47 12.47 -1.95 -3.64
CA PRO A 47 12.31 -0.95 -4.67
C PRO A 47 13.58 -0.10 -4.78
N ASN A 48 14.16 -0.03 -5.99
CA ASN A 48 15.30 0.86 -6.27
C ASN A 48 14.85 2.30 -6.61
N VAL A 49 13.67 2.69 -6.13
CA VAL A 49 13.10 4.01 -6.36
C VAL A 49 12.88 4.68 -5.02
N THR A 50 13.24 5.96 -4.94
CA THR A 50 12.94 6.75 -3.75
C THR A 50 11.43 6.83 -3.55
N PRO A 51 10.94 6.77 -2.30
CA PRO A 51 9.54 7.04 -2.01
C PRO A 51 9.11 8.39 -2.60
N TYR A 52 7.91 8.44 -3.16
CA TYR A 52 7.33 9.67 -3.69
C TYR A 52 5.90 9.84 -3.19
N THR A 53 5.43 11.08 -3.21
CA THR A 53 4.05 11.42 -2.86
C THR A 53 3.40 12.11 -4.04
N ILE A 54 2.19 11.70 -4.40
CA ILE A 54 1.39 12.37 -5.43
C ILE A 54 0.87 13.70 -4.86
N LYS A 55 1.12 14.82 -5.54
CA LYS A 55 0.54 16.11 -5.13
C LYS A 55 -0.96 16.15 -5.42
N PRO A 56 -1.77 16.84 -4.61
CA PRO A 56 -3.23 16.93 -4.81
C PRO A 56 -3.64 17.47 -6.19
N ASP A 57 -2.81 18.33 -6.78
CA ASP A 57 -3.01 18.94 -8.08
C ASP A 57 -2.42 18.13 -9.25
N LEU A 58 -1.80 16.98 -8.96
CA LEU A 58 -1.08 16.13 -9.91
C LEU A 58 0.09 16.85 -10.61
N SER A 59 0.58 17.98 -10.08
CA SER A 59 1.65 18.78 -10.73
C SER A 59 3.00 18.08 -10.80
N ASN A 60 3.22 17.04 -10.00
CA ASN A 60 4.39 16.18 -10.07
C ASN A 60 4.19 14.92 -10.93
N ILE A 61 3.13 14.87 -11.74
CA ILE A 61 2.85 13.80 -12.70
C ILE A 61 3.10 14.32 -14.11
N SER A 62 4.17 13.81 -14.73
CA SER A 62 4.69 14.30 -16.01
C SER A 62 3.74 14.14 -17.19
N ASN A 63 2.82 13.17 -17.13
CA ASN A 63 1.81 12.90 -18.16
C ASN A 63 0.40 13.35 -17.77
N SER A 64 0.24 14.17 -16.72
CA SER A 64 -1.07 14.64 -16.24
C SER A 64 -1.88 15.38 -17.31
N ASN A 65 -1.19 16.04 -18.25
CA ASN A 65 -1.80 16.78 -19.35
C ASN A 65 -2.28 15.90 -20.52
N LYS A 66 -1.98 14.59 -20.52
CA LYS A 66 -2.44 13.67 -21.58
C LYS A 66 -3.90 13.24 -21.41
N PHE A 67 -4.50 13.57 -20.28
CA PHE A 67 -5.85 13.15 -19.93
C PHE A 67 -6.70 14.36 -19.57
N ASN A 68 -7.93 14.40 -20.10
CA ASN A 68 -8.88 15.45 -19.75
C ASN A 68 -9.66 15.03 -18.50
N LEU A 69 -9.03 15.19 -17.34
CA LEU A 69 -9.59 14.77 -16.05
C LEU A 69 -10.50 15.86 -15.46
N THR A 70 -11.68 15.45 -15.02
CA THR A 70 -12.55 16.25 -14.16
C THR A 70 -11.90 16.48 -12.79
N ALA A 71 -12.40 17.46 -12.05
CA ALA A 71 -11.93 17.71 -10.69
C ALA A 71 -12.09 16.48 -9.77
N LYS A 72 -13.18 15.72 -9.93
CA LYS A 72 -13.44 14.55 -9.10
C LYS A 72 -12.48 13.40 -9.39
N GLU A 73 -12.12 13.19 -10.65
CA GLU A 73 -11.14 12.17 -11.03
C GLU A 73 -9.73 12.51 -10.53
N LYS A 74 -9.34 13.79 -10.59
CA LYS A 74 -8.06 14.24 -10.03
C LYS A 74 -7.99 13.97 -8.52
N GLU A 75 -9.07 14.27 -7.80
CA GLU A 75 -9.18 13.99 -6.36
C GLU A 75 -9.03 12.48 -6.08
N LEU A 76 -9.70 11.62 -6.85
CA LEU A 76 -9.62 10.17 -6.69
C LEU A 76 -8.21 9.64 -6.98
N LEU A 77 -7.54 10.15 -8.01
CA LEU A 77 -6.16 9.75 -8.33
C LEU A 77 -5.17 10.19 -7.26
N ALA A 78 -5.29 11.41 -6.75
CA ALA A 78 -4.44 11.89 -5.67
C ALA A 78 -4.66 11.08 -4.37
N LYS A 79 -5.92 10.71 -4.08
CA LYS A 79 -6.28 9.94 -2.88
C LYS A 79 -5.81 8.49 -2.94
N ASN A 80 -5.94 7.83 -4.09
CA ASN A 80 -5.68 6.39 -4.22
C ASN A 80 -4.34 6.07 -4.87
N GLY A 81 -3.53 7.08 -5.18
CA GLY A 81 -2.33 6.98 -6.00
C GLY A 81 -1.53 5.70 -5.74
N PHE A 82 -1.35 4.90 -6.78
CA PHE A 82 -0.62 3.63 -6.72
C PHE A 82 0.82 3.92 -6.28
N VAL A 83 1.13 3.56 -5.03
CA VAL A 83 2.47 3.70 -4.48
C VAL A 83 3.20 2.40 -4.78
N ALA A 84 4.38 2.49 -5.40
CA ALA A 84 5.35 1.42 -5.26
C ALA A 84 5.89 1.49 -3.83
N SER A 85 5.32 0.69 -2.93
CA SER A 85 5.79 0.51 -1.55
C SER A 85 6.60 -0.76 -1.42
#